data_AF-A0A6J7SPG1-F1
#
_entry.id   AF-A0A6J7SPG1-F1
#
_cell.length_a   1.000
_cell.length_b   1.000
_cell.length_c   1.000
_cell.angle_alpha   90.00
_cell.angle_beta   90.00
_cell.angle_gamma   90.00
#
_symmetry.space_group_name_H-M   'P 1'
#
loop_
_entity.id
_entity.type
_entity.pdbx_description
1 polymer ?
#
loop_
_entity_poly.entity_id
_entity_poly.type
_entity_poly.pdbx_seq_one_letter_code
_entity_poly.pdbx_strand_id
1 'polypeptide(L)'
;MTPFVGRGVLLDIARLHGVATLPAGYGITADDLSRAEKAQGISVQAGDSVLIGSGWSRRWNERDAFIGLTDGVPGVDTSGAEWIASRKVKIAAGETIAFEQITAGAGHSLLPVHRILLVEYGIHIMETLKLDELLDANVSEFIFVVSPLRVVGATGAPVRPLAILP
;
A
#
# COMPACT_ATOMS: atom_id res chain seq x y z
N MET A 1 17.83 0.55 1.64
CA MET A 1 17.50 -0.38 0.54
C MET A 1 18.35 -0.04 -0.67
N THR A 2 18.83 -1.01 -1.45
CA THR A 2 19.36 -0.76 -2.81
C THR A 2 18.22 -0.27 -3.71
N PRO A 3 18.49 0.46 -4.81
CA PRO A 3 17.46 0.71 -5.81
C PRO A 3 16.74 -0.58 -6.21
N PHE A 4 15.44 -0.49 -6.42
CA PHE A 4 14.59 -1.59 -6.87
C PHE A 4 14.13 -1.31 -8.30
N VAL A 5 14.31 -2.31 -9.15
CA VAL A 5 13.71 -2.42 -10.47
C VAL A 5 13.15 -3.82 -10.55
N GLY A 6 11.86 -3.94 -10.81
CA GLY A 6 11.22 -5.24 -10.84
C GLY A 6 9.74 -5.13 -11.14
N ARG A 7 9.01 -6.18 -10.81
CA ARG A 7 7.57 -6.27 -11.05
C ARG A 7 6.79 -5.53 -9.97
N GLY A 8 5.90 -4.66 -10.41
CA GLY A 8 4.87 -4.04 -9.57
C GLY A 8 3.52 -4.69 -9.84
N VAL A 9 2.79 -4.99 -8.77
CA VAL A 9 1.42 -5.49 -8.82
C VAL A 9 0.52 -4.55 -8.05
N LEU A 10 -0.53 -4.02 -8.69
CA LEU A 10 -1.56 -3.21 -8.04
C LEU A 10 -2.76 -4.10 -7.71
N LEU A 11 -3.17 -4.13 -6.44
CA LEU A 11 -4.44 -4.71 -6.01
C LEU A 11 -5.43 -3.58 -5.73
N ASP A 12 -6.38 -3.38 -6.63
CA ASP A 12 -7.40 -2.33 -6.52
C ASP A 12 -8.57 -2.77 -5.63
N ILE A 13 -8.45 -2.43 -4.33
CA ILE A 13 -9.42 -2.78 -3.30
C ILE A 13 -10.64 -1.85 -3.36
N ALA A 14 -10.46 -0.58 -3.73
CA ALA A 14 -11.57 0.34 -3.93
C ALA A 14 -12.54 -0.20 -4.99
N ARG A 15 -12.03 -0.63 -6.15
CA ARG A 15 -12.83 -1.25 -7.22
C ARG A 15 -13.43 -2.59 -6.82
N LEU A 16 -12.72 -3.42 -6.05
CA LEU A 16 -13.28 -4.66 -5.51
C LEU A 16 -14.59 -4.40 -4.73
N HIS A 17 -14.65 -3.28 -4.01
CA HIS A 17 -15.82 -2.83 -3.25
C HIS A 17 -16.77 -1.91 -4.04
N GLY A 18 -16.49 -1.65 -5.33
CA GLY A 18 -17.34 -0.83 -6.19
C GLY A 18 -17.36 0.66 -5.82
N VAL A 19 -16.30 1.16 -5.16
CA VAL A 19 -16.16 2.56 -4.74
C VAL A 19 -14.93 3.21 -5.37
N ALA A 20 -14.92 4.53 -5.47
CA ALA A 20 -13.74 5.27 -5.95
C ALA A 20 -12.66 5.43 -4.87
N THR A 21 -13.09 5.45 -3.60
CA THR A 21 -12.25 5.56 -2.41
C THR A 21 -12.90 4.78 -1.27
N LEU A 22 -12.13 3.95 -0.57
CA LEU A 22 -12.59 3.22 0.60
C LEU A 22 -12.96 4.17 1.75
N PRO A 23 -13.91 3.77 2.63
CA PRO A 23 -14.26 4.59 3.78
C PRO A 23 -13.09 4.74 4.76
N ALA A 24 -13.07 5.85 5.50
CA ALA A 24 -12.10 6.10 6.55
C ALA A 24 -12.09 4.95 7.56
N GLY A 25 -10.90 4.56 8.02
CA GLY A 25 -10.72 3.47 8.97
C GLY A 25 -11.14 2.09 8.48
N TYR A 26 -11.31 1.86 7.17
CA TYR A 26 -11.56 0.52 6.62
C TYR A 26 -10.32 -0.38 6.72
N GLY A 27 -10.50 -1.59 7.24
CA GLY A 27 -9.45 -2.61 7.33
C GLY A 27 -9.43 -3.48 6.09
N ILE A 28 -8.34 -3.42 5.33
CA ILE A 28 -8.10 -4.24 4.15
C ILE A 28 -7.54 -5.58 4.62
N THR A 29 -8.36 -6.62 4.48
CA THR A 29 -8.12 -7.95 5.04
C THR A 29 -7.40 -8.88 4.06
N ALA A 30 -6.93 -10.04 4.53
CA ALA A 30 -6.42 -11.11 3.67
C ALA A 30 -7.45 -11.59 2.62
N ASP A 31 -8.75 -11.56 2.95
CA ASP A 31 -9.82 -11.92 2.02
C ASP A 31 -9.95 -10.88 0.91
N ASP A 32 -9.89 -9.59 1.23
CA ASP A 32 -9.90 -8.52 0.23
C ASP A 32 -8.75 -8.67 -0.76
N LEU A 33 -7.53 -8.90 -0.26
CA LEU A 33 -6.34 -9.09 -1.09
C LEU A 33 -6.48 -10.31 -2.00
N SER A 34 -6.95 -11.43 -1.47
CA SER A 34 -7.15 -12.69 -2.22
C SER A 34 -8.25 -12.55 -3.29
N ARG A 35 -9.33 -11.84 -2.96
CA ARG A 35 -10.42 -11.57 -3.91
C ARG A 35 -10.00 -10.59 -4.99
N ALA A 36 -9.19 -9.58 -4.67
CA ALA A 36 -8.62 -8.67 -5.64
C ALA A 36 -7.69 -9.39 -6.62
N GLU A 37 -6.78 -10.26 -6.16
CA GLU A 37 -5.96 -11.11 -7.04
C GLU A 37 -6.84 -11.87 -8.05
N LYS A 38 -7.87 -12.57 -7.54
CA LYS A 38 -8.78 -13.37 -8.36
C LYS A 38 -9.57 -12.52 -9.35
N ALA A 39 -10.12 -11.39 -8.92
CA ALA A 39 -10.93 -10.51 -9.77
C ALA A 39 -10.10 -9.88 -10.89
N GLN A 40 -8.84 -9.57 -10.61
CA GLN A 40 -7.92 -8.97 -11.56
C GLN A 40 -7.20 -9.99 -12.46
N GLY A 41 -7.33 -11.29 -12.16
CA GLY A 41 -6.60 -12.34 -12.86
C GLY A 41 -5.08 -12.25 -12.69
N ILE A 42 -4.62 -11.69 -11.57
CA ILE A 42 -3.19 -11.50 -11.26
C ILE A 42 -2.80 -12.30 -10.01
N SER A 43 -1.53 -12.65 -9.90
CA SER A 43 -0.97 -13.25 -8.68
C SER A 43 0.27 -12.49 -8.25
N VAL A 44 0.30 -12.12 -6.97
CA VAL A 44 1.44 -11.58 -6.25
C VAL A 44 2.43 -12.71 -5.97
N GLN A 45 3.68 -12.48 -6.33
CA GLN A 45 4.77 -13.44 -6.27
C GLN A 45 5.90 -12.92 -5.38
N ALA A 46 6.78 -13.84 -5.01
CA ALA A 46 7.96 -13.51 -4.23
C ALA A 46 8.85 -12.50 -4.97
N GLY A 47 9.27 -11.45 -4.26
CA GLY A 47 10.11 -10.39 -4.79
C GLY A 47 9.36 -9.21 -5.45
N ASP A 48 8.04 -9.28 -5.60
CA ASP A 48 7.25 -8.18 -6.15
C ASP A 48 7.25 -6.93 -5.26
N SER A 49 6.90 -5.80 -5.87
CA SER A 49 6.32 -4.68 -5.15
C SER A 49 4.81 -4.74 -5.24
N VAL A 50 4.11 -4.95 -4.12
CA VAL A 50 2.64 -4.95 -4.07
C VAL A 50 2.14 -3.58 -3.64
N LEU A 51 1.29 -2.97 -4.47
CA LEU A 51 0.65 -1.69 -4.23
C LEU A 51 -0.82 -1.93 -3.90
N ILE A 52 -1.31 -1.38 -2.80
CA ILE A 52 -2.67 -1.53 -2.31
C ILE A 52 -3.47 -0.27 -2.67
N GLY A 53 -4.41 -0.43 -3.59
CA GLY A 53 -5.28 0.63 -4.10
C GLY A 53 -6.52 0.80 -3.24
N SER A 54 -6.50 1.79 -2.35
CA SER A 54 -7.62 2.23 -1.52
C SER A 54 -8.42 3.39 -2.14
N GLY A 55 -7.87 4.04 -3.16
CA GLY A 55 -8.37 5.29 -3.74
C GLY A 55 -8.13 6.52 -2.87
N TRP A 56 -7.34 6.42 -1.79
CA TRP A 56 -7.14 7.50 -0.82
C TRP A 56 -6.34 8.66 -1.37
N SER A 57 -5.47 8.43 -2.37
CA SER A 57 -4.67 9.50 -2.98
C SER A 57 -5.52 10.56 -3.69
N ARG A 58 -6.76 10.22 -4.08
CA ARG A 58 -7.75 11.18 -4.59
C ARG A 58 -8.08 12.29 -3.58
N ARG A 59 -7.93 12.01 -2.29
CA ARG A 59 -8.21 12.94 -1.18
C ARG A 59 -7.02 13.81 -0.79
N TRP A 60 -5.93 13.81 -1.57
CA TRP A 60 -4.71 14.57 -1.26
C TRP A 60 -4.97 16.05 -0.91
N ASN A 61 -5.92 16.70 -1.59
CA ASN A 61 -6.26 18.10 -1.36
C ASN A 61 -7.21 18.32 -0.16
N GLU A 62 -7.74 17.26 0.44
CA GLU A 62 -8.58 17.29 1.64
C GLU A 62 -7.74 17.01 2.89
N ARG A 63 -6.94 17.99 3.33
CA ARG A 63 -5.92 17.83 4.39
C ARG A 63 -6.39 17.00 5.60
N ASP A 64 -7.47 17.41 6.24
CA ASP A 64 -7.90 16.80 7.51
C ASP A 64 -8.33 15.34 7.32
N ALA A 65 -8.98 15.07 6.19
CA ALA A 65 -9.36 13.74 5.83
C ALA A 65 -8.17 12.88 5.41
N PHE A 66 -7.24 13.39 4.60
CA PHE A 66 -6.08 12.65 4.14
C PHE A 66 -5.20 12.21 5.31
N ILE A 67 -5.01 13.09 6.30
CA ILE A 67 -4.27 12.78 7.54
C ILE A 67 -5.10 11.86 8.44
N GLY A 68 -6.42 12.01 8.49
CA GLY A 68 -7.31 11.08 9.19
C GLY A 68 -7.12 11.03 10.71
N LEU A 69 -6.75 12.15 11.36
CA LEU A 69 -6.57 12.18 12.82
C LEU A 69 -7.86 11.91 13.60
N THR A 70 -9.00 12.29 13.03
CA THR A 70 -10.33 12.11 13.65
C THR A 70 -10.98 10.83 13.18
N ASP A 71 -11.18 10.70 11.86
CA ASP A 71 -11.97 9.61 11.27
C ASP A 71 -11.13 8.36 10.94
N GLY A 72 -9.80 8.46 11.04
CA GLY A 72 -8.88 7.40 10.63
C GLY A 72 -8.60 7.41 9.12
N VAL A 73 -7.84 6.40 8.68
CA VAL A 73 -7.52 6.16 7.26
C VAL A 73 -7.70 4.66 6.95
N PRO A 74 -8.14 4.30 5.74
CA PRO A 74 -8.15 2.90 5.33
C PRO A 74 -6.72 2.37 5.24
N GLY A 75 -6.56 1.07 5.36
CA GLY A 75 -5.26 0.44 5.18
C GLY A 75 -5.28 -1.03 5.50
N VAL A 76 -4.13 -1.67 5.34
CA VAL A 76 -3.97 -3.11 5.59
C VAL A 76 -4.17 -3.41 7.07
N ASP A 77 -4.92 -4.46 7.39
CA ASP A 77 -5.03 -4.99 8.75
C ASP A 77 -3.97 -6.08 9.02
N THR A 78 -3.94 -6.65 10.23
CA THR A 78 -2.97 -7.70 10.56
C THR A 78 -3.12 -8.95 9.71
N SER A 79 -4.35 -9.30 9.29
CA SER A 79 -4.57 -10.47 8.42
C SER A 79 -4.00 -10.21 7.02
N GLY A 80 -4.21 -9.02 6.46
CA GLY A 80 -3.65 -8.60 5.19
C GLY A 80 -2.12 -8.51 5.25
N ALA A 81 -1.55 -8.07 6.38
CA ALA A 81 -0.11 -8.03 6.58
C ALA A 81 0.52 -9.44 6.54
N GLU A 82 -0.06 -10.41 7.25
CA GLU A 82 0.38 -11.81 7.20
C GLU A 82 0.22 -12.41 5.81
N TRP A 83 -0.85 -12.06 5.10
CA TRP A 83 -1.03 -12.46 3.72
C TRP A 83 0.10 -11.92 2.83
N ILE A 84 0.41 -10.63 2.92
CA ILE A 84 1.49 -9.98 2.16
C ILE A 84 2.84 -10.62 2.50
N ALA A 85 3.09 -10.86 3.79
CA ALA A 85 4.29 -11.50 4.28
C ALA A 85 4.46 -12.92 3.72
N SER A 86 3.37 -13.70 3.68
CA SER A 86 3.38 -15.06 3.13
C SER A 86 3.76 -15.11 1.64
N ARG A 87 3.47 -14.03 0.89
CA ARG A 87 3.86 -13.89 -0.53
C ARG A 87 5.34 -13.55 -0.72
N LYS A 88 6.06 -13.19 0.34
CA LYS A 88 7.49 -12.80 0.31
C LYS A 88 7.76 -11.65 -0.67
N VAL A 89 6.85 -10.67 -0.69
CA VAL A 89 7.05 -9.44 -1.47
C VAL A 89 8.26 -8.67 -0.93
N LYS A 90 8.85 -7.82 -1.76
CA LYS A 90 9.98 -6.96 -1.35
C LYS A 90 9.51 -5.61 -0.81
N ILE A 91 8.43 -5.09 -1.38
CA ILE A 91 7.86 -3.79 -1.01
C ILE A 91 6.34 -3.95 -0.90
N ALA A 92 5.77 -3.44 0.18
CA ALA A 92 4.34 -3.22 0.35
C ALA A 92 4.09 -1.71 0.34
N ALA A 93 3.17 -1.25 -0.51
CA ALA A 93 2.98 0.16 -0.76
C ALA A 93 1.49 0.55 -0.75
N GLY A 94 1.18 1.75 -0.27
CA GLY A 94 -0.19 2.25 -0.15
C GLY A 94 -0.30 3.77 -0.17
N GLU A 95 -1.52 4.26 -0.27
CA GLU A 95 -1.80 5.69 -0.48
C GLU A 95 -1.89 6.50 0.81
N THR A 96 -2.09 5.83 1.95
CA THR A 96 -2.33 6.50 3.24
C THR A 96 -1.03 6.83 3.97
N ILE A 97 -1.12 7.64 5.02
CA ILE A 97 0.03 8.10 5.81
C ILE A 97 0.65 7.02 6.72
N ALA A 98 0.01 5.85 6.84
CA ALA A 98 0.43 4.78 7.73
C ALA A 98 0.48 3.41 7.05
N PHE A 99 0.08 3.28 5.77
CA PHE A 99 -0.14 2.02 5.02
C PHE A 99 -1.17 1.05 5.63
N GLU A 100 -1.15 0.86 6.94
CA GLU A 100 -2.07 0.09 7.74
C GLU A 100 -3.33 0.87 8.11
N GLN A 101 -4.36 0.12 8.50
CA GLN A 101 -5.62 0.67 8.95
C GLN A 101 -5.41 1.49 10.23
N ILE A 102 -5.90 2.74 10.23
CA ILE A 102 -6.06 3.52 11.45
C ILE A 102 -7.56 3.75 11.65
N THR A 103 -8.12 3.22 12.73
CA THR A 103 -9.52 3.46 13.07
C THR A 103 -9.70 4.84 13.71
N ALA A 104 -10.93 5.36 13.64
CA ALA A 104 -11.27 6.66 14.23
C ALA A 104 -10.83 6.74 15.70
N GLY A 105 -10.10 7.81 16.05
CA GLY A 105 -9.60 8.06 17.40
C GLY A 105 -8.46 7.16 17.89
N ALA A 106 -8.00 6.16 17.12
CA ALA A 106 -6.90 5.29 17.54
C ALA A 106 -5.53 5.97 17.44
N GLY A 107 -5.35 6.89 16.49
CA GLY A 107 -4.08 7.53 16.23
C GLY A 107 -2.98 6.54 15.81
N HIS A 108 -1.72 6.95 15.92
CA HIS A 108 -0.56 6.20 15.41
C HIS A 108 0.25 5.49 16.53
N SER A 109 -0.31 5.33 17.73
CA SER A 109 0.43 4.79 18.87
C SER A 109 0.71 3.29 18.77
N LEU A 110 -0.11 2.55 18.01
CA LEU A 110 0.02 1.11 17.80
C LEU A 110 -0.01 0.85 16.30
N LEU A 111 1.07 0.24 15.79
CA LEU A 111 1.26 -0.05 14.37
C LEU A 111 1.68 -1.52 14.19
N PRO A 112 0.78 -2.50 14.43
CA PRO A 112 1.10 -3.92 14.34
C PRO A 112 1.51 -4.34 12.92
N VAL A 113 0.95 -3.74 11.87
CA VAL A 113 1.31 -4.10 10.49
C VAL A 113 2.72 -3.63 10.16
N HIS A 114 3.13 -2.45 10.63
CA HIS A 114 4.53 -2.04 10.56
C HIS A 114 5.46 -3.05 11.23
N ARG A 115 5.11 -3.51 12.43
CA ARG A 115 5.93 -4.50 13.15
C ARG A 115 6.04 -5.79 12.35
N ILE A 116 4.92 -6.34 11.88
CA ILE A 116 4.88 -7.58 11.08
C ILE A 116 5.77 -7.40 9.85
N LEU A 117 5.49 -6.41 9.00
CA LEU A 117 6.19 -6.29 7.72
C LEU A 117 7.66 -5.89 7.88
N LEU A 118 7.97 -4.84 8.64
CA LEU A 118 9.31 -4.29 8.73
C LEU A 118 10.24 -5.13 9.63
N VAL A 119 9.74 -5.56 10.79
CA VAL A 119 10.58 -6.19 11.83
C VAL A 119 10.60 -7.70 11.68
N GLU A 120 9.44 -8.33 11.54
CA GLU A 120 9.34 -9.80 11.52
C GLU A 120 9.73 -10.38 10.15
N TYR A 121 9.37 -9.70 9.06
CA TYR A 121 9.57 -10.21 7.69
C TYR A 121 10.57 -9.40 6.83
N GLY A 122 11.02 -8.22 7.29
CA GLY A 122 11.99 -7.39 6.55
C GLY A 122 11.47 -6.82 5.23
N ILE A 123 10.15 -6.67 5.11
CA ILE A 123 9.44 -6.12 3.94
C ILE A 123 9.35 -4.62 4.09
N HIS A 124 9.79 -3.87 3.07
CA HIS A 124 9.73 -2.41 3.10
C HIS A 124 8.30 -1.90 2.94
N ILE A 125 7.94 -0.88 3.71
CA ILE A 125 6.69 -0.14 3.57
C ILE A 125 6.94 1.16 2.80
N MET A 126 6.03 1.51 1.89
CA MET A 126 6.00 2.80 1.20
C MET A 126 4.62 3.42 1.32
N GLU A 127 4.57 4.66 1.77
CA GLU A 127 3.33 5.37 2.14
C GLU A 127 3.13 6.59 1.26
N THR A 128 1.92 7.16 1.33
CA THR A 128 1.56 8.41 0.62
C THR A 128 1.75 8.35 -0.90
N LEU A 129 1.66 7.16 -1.50
CA LEU A 129 1.72 7.05 -2.95
C LEU A 129 0.52 7.73 -3.59
N LYS A 130 0.75 8.45 -4.68
CA LYS A 130 -0.30 8.93 -5.59
C LYS A 130 -0.63 7.82 -6.59
N LEU A 131 -1.70 7.07 -6.35
CA LEU A 131 -2.09 5.91 -7.17
C LEU A 131 -3.36 6.13 -8.00
N ASP A 132 -4.09 7.22 -7.80
CA ASP A 132 -5.32 7.56 -8.53
C ASP A 132 -5.20 7.42 -10.05
N GLU A 133 -4.15 7.96 -10.67
CA GLU A 133 -3.90 7.83 -12.11
C GLU A 133 -3.67 6.37 -12.55
N LEU A 134 -3.00 5.58 -11.71
CA LEU A 134 -2.72 4.16 -12.00
C LEU A 134 -3.98 3.30 -11.81
N LEU A 135 -4.80 3.62 -10.82
CA LEU A 135 -6.11 3.01 -10.60
C LEU A 135 -7.05 3.30 -11.78
N ASP A 136 -7.08 4.55 -12.26
CA ASP A 136 -7.88 4.97 -13.42
C ASP A 136 -7.42 4.32 -14.73
N ALA A 137 -6.13 4.02 -14.87
CA ALA A 137 -5.58 3.28 -16.00
C ALA A 137 -5.99 1.79 -16.02
N ASN A 138 -6.57 1.27 -14.93
CA ASN A 138 -7.03 -0.11 -14.80
C ASN A 138 -5.96 -1.15 -15.15
N VAL A 139 -4.74 -0.91 -14.69
CA VAL A 139 -3.58 -1.80 -14.88
C VAL A 139 -3.26 -2.52 -13.57
N SER A 140 -3.07 -3.84 -13.64
CA SER A 140 -2.75 -4.66 -12.48
C SER A 140 -1.26 -4.97 -12.35
N GLU A 141 -0.50 -4.85 -13.43
CA GLU A 141 0.90 -5.26 -13.53
C GLU A 141 1.71 -4.25 -14.36
N PHE A 142 2.91 -3.92 -13.89
CA PHE A 142 3.81 -2.94 -14.53
C PHE A 142 5.25 -3.15 -14.08
N ILE A 143 6.20 -2.50 -14.75
CA ILE A 143 7.57 -2.39 -14.22
C ILE A 143 7.57 -1.29 -13.17
N PHE A 144 8.05 -1.62 -11.96
CA PHE A 144 8.18 -0.69 -10.86
C PHE A 144 9.64 -0.35 -10.61
N VAL A 145 9.92 0.95 -10.57
CA VAL A 145 11.26 1.50 -10.31
C VAL A 145 11.19 2.41 -9.10
N VAL A 146 12.02 2.15 -8.10
CA VAL A 146 12.18 3.05 -6.96
C VAL A 146 13.62 3.09 -6.46
N SER A 147 14.12 4.30 -6.21
CA SER A 147 15.45 4.54 -5.66
C SER A 147 15.37 5.51 -4.48
N PRO A 148 15.44 5.02 -3.23
CA PRO A 148 15.49 5.91 -2.06
C PRO A 148 16.79 6.69 -2.01
N LEU A 149 16.74 7.89 -1.42
CA LEU A 149 17.94 8.68 -1.15
C LEU A 149 18.90 7.89 -0.25
N ARG A 150 20.20 7.96 -0.55
CA ARG A 150 21.26 7.32 0.24
C ARG A 150 21.64 8.19 1.43
N VAL A 151 20.79 8.19 2.46
CA VAL A 151 21.03 8.90 3.72
C VAL A 151 21.60 7.93 4.75
N VAL A 152 22.81 8.18 5.23
CA VAL A 152 23.49 7.32 6.20
C VAL A 152 22.74 7.36 7.54
N GLY A 153 22.42 6.17 8.09
CA GLY A 153 21.73 6.04 9.37
C GLY A 153 20.22 6.31 9.35
N ALA A 154 19.64 6.64 8.20
CA ALA A 154 18.21 6.89 8.09
C ALA A 154 17.40 5.58 8.11
N THR A 155 16.23 5.62 8.76
CA THR A 155 15.25 4.50 8.80
C THR A 155 14.29 4.51 7.62
N GLY A 156 14.22 5.62 6.88
CA GLY A 156 13.41 5.80 5.69
C GLY A 156 13.94 6.97 4.85
N ALA A 157 13.41 7.15 3.65
CA ALA A 157 13.78 8.25 2.76
C ALA A 157 12.63 8.58 1.80
N PRO A 158 12.47 9.85 1.38
CA PRO A 158 11.58 10.17 0.28
C PRO A 158 12.04 9.48 -1.01
N VAL A 159 11.07 9.15 -1.84
CA VAL A 159 11.25 8.44 -3.11
C VAL A 159 10.41 9.09 -4.20
N ARG A 160 10.82 8.88 -5.46
CA ARG A 160 10.00 9.13 -6.64
C ARG A 160 9.77 7.80 -7.35
N PRO A 161 8.80 6.98 -6.91
CA PRO A 161 8.51 5.72 -7.56
C PRO A 161 7.96 5.97 -8.97
N LEU A 162 8.31 5.09 -9.92
CA LEU A 162 7.81 5.12 -11.29
C LEU A 162 7.17 3.78 -11.62
N ALA A 163 5.96 3.83 -12.17
CA ALA A 163 5.34 2.71 -12.87
C ALA A 163 5.51 2.91 -14.38
N ILE A 164 6.10 1.93 -15.06
CA ILE A 164 6.23 1.92 -16.51
C ILE A 164 5.19 0.95 -17.05
N LEU A 165 4.23 1.50 -17.80
CA LEU A 165 3.13 0.77 -18.41
C LEU A 165 3.53 0.31 -19.83
N PRO A 166 2.96 -0.80 -20.33
CA PRO A 166 3.14 -1.22 -21.72
C PRO A 166 2.52 -0.26 -22.74
#